data_AF-A0A6B0GSX4-F1
#
_entry.id   AF-A0A6B0GSX4-F1
#
_cell.length_a   1.000
_cell.length_b   1.000
_cell.length_c   1.000
_cell.angle_alpha   90.00
_cell.angle_beta   90.00
_cell.angle_gamma   90.00
#
_symmetry.space_group_name_H-M   'P 1'
#
loop_
_entity.id
_entity.type
_entity.pdbx_description
1 polymer ?
#
loop_
_entity_poly.entity_id
_entity_poly.type
_entity_poly.pdbx_seq_one_letter_code
_entity_poly.pdbx_strand_id
1 'polypeptide(L)'
;MSAGSPNQHRHQDGHIVRSAHPQQQWDARAGREWVGYPVRAAWREAHPVDTSYSSPGSYVRYHAESGMMLLAAYGFIQTTWSLSMEAGEERRRVLEQVGEVVSDE
;
A
#
# COMPACT_ATOMS: atom_id res chain seq x y z
N MET A 1 -19.64 28.91 10.15
CA MET A 1 -19.14 28.81 8.76
C MET A 1 -18.55 27.42 8.62
N SER A 2 -19.28 26.49 8.00
CA SER A 2 -18.87 25.08 7.88
C SER A 2 -18.20 24.87 6.54
N ALA A 3 -16.92 24.46 6.54
CA ALA A 3 -16.17 24.12 5.35
C ALA A 3 -16.55 22.70 4.89
N GLY A 4 -16.90 22.58 3.60
CA GLY A 4 -17.40 21.37 2.97
C GLY A 4 -16.35 20.28 2.79
N SER A 5 -16.77 19.03 3.00
CA SER A 5 -16.01 17.82 2.67
C SER A 5 -15.94 17.62 1.15
N PRO A 6 -14.76 17.49 0.54
CA PRO A 6 -14.65 17.15 -0.87
C PRO A 6 -14.61 15.62 -1.09
N ASN A 7 -15.26 15.17 -2.16
CA ASN A 7 -15.22 13.84 -2.76
C ASN A 7 -16.05 12.69 -2.15
N GLN A 8 -17.37 12.77 -2.32
CA GLN A 8 -18.22 11.58 -2.48
C GLN A 8 -18.53 11.39 -3.98
N HIS A 9 -17.86 10.45 -4.64
CA HIS A 9 -18.30 9.97 -5.95
C HIS A 9 -19.39 8.91 -5.71
N ARG A 10 -20.65 9.26 -5.98
CA ARG A 10 -21.79 8.33 -6.00
C ARG A 10 -21.80 7.61 -7.35
N HIS A 11 -21.56 6.30 -7.34
CA HIS A 11 -22.06 5.44 -8.40
C HIS A 11 -23.50 5.00 -8.04
N GLN A 12 -24.41 5.15 -8.99
CA GLN A 12 -25.73 4.52 -8.99
C GLN A 12 -25.53 2.99 -8.93
N ASP A 13 -26.45 2.28 -8.28
CA ASP A 13 -26.62 0.81 -8.31
C ASP A 13 -26.22 0.00 -7.06
N GLY A 14 -26.14 0.59 -5.87
CA GLY A 14 -26.26 -0.16 -4.60
C GLY A 14 -25.20 -1.22 -4.28
N HIS A 15 -24.25 -1.47 -5.19
CA HIS A 15 -23.07 -2.29 -4.97
C HIS A 15 -21.93 -1.39 -4.50
N ILE A 16 -21.51 -1.56 -3.24
CA ILE A 16 -20.30 -0.91 -2.72
C ILE A 16 -19.09 -1.62 -3.33
N VAL A 17 -18.71 -1.27 -4.55
CA VAL A 17 -17.41 -1.65 -5.12
C VAL A 17 -16.43 -0.53 -4.77
N ARG A 18 -15.91 -0.54 -3.55
CA ARG A 18 -14.81 0.37 -3.15
C ARG A 18 -13.48 -0.21 -3.65
N SER A 19 -13.27 -0.19 -4.97
CA SER A 19 -11.91 -0.15 -5.49
C SER A 19 -11.39 1.27 -5.26
N ALA A 20 -11.06 1.60 -4.02
CA ALA A 20 -10.50 2.90 -3.69
C ALA A 20 -9.23 3.10 -4.53
N HIS A 21 -9.07 4.27 -5.14
CA HIS A 21 -7.87 4.60 -5.91
C HIS A 21 -6.62 4.31 -5.06
N PRO A 22 -5.51 3.80 -5.61
CA PRO A 22 -4.33 3.43 -4.80
C PRO A 22 -3.86 4.54 -3.85
N GLN A 23 -3.94 5.80 -4.29
CA GLN A 23 -3.68 6.96 -3.43
C GLN A 23 -4.62 7.04 -2.21
N GLN A 24 -5.92 6.79 -2.39
CA GLN A 24 -6.87 6.78 -1.28
C GLN A 24 -6.64 5.61 -0.32
N GLN A 25 -6.23 4.44 -0.86
CA GLN A 25 -5.85 3.30 -0.02
C GLN A 25 -4.62 3.61 0.81
N TRP A 26 -3.62 4.24 0.20
CA TRP A 26 -2.42 4.71 0.87
C TRP A 26 -2.77 5.68 1.99
N ASP A 27 -3.49 6.76 1.68
CA ASP A 27 -3.86 7.81 2.63
C ASP A 27 -4.69 7.27 3.81
N ALA A 28 -5.45 6.20 3.61
CA ALA A 28 -6.27 5.58 4.64
C ALA A 28 -5.50 4.58 5.53
N ARG A 29 -4.33 4.09 5.09
CA ARG A 29 -3.62 2.96 5.73
C ARG A 29 -2.22 3.32 6.22
N ALA A 30 -1.58 4.31 5.61
CA ALA A 30 -0.25 4.75 5.98
C ALA A 30 -0.24 5.54 7.31
N GLY A 31 0.94 5.67 7.91
CA GLY A 31 1.17 6.60 9.02
C GLY A 31 0.74 8.02 8.66
N ARG A 32 0.37 8.83 9.67
CA ARG A 32 -0.19 10.19 9.44
C ARG A 32 0.75 11.10 8.66
N GLU A 33 2.05 10.93 8.87
CA GLU A 33 3.15 11.64 8.21
C GLU A 33 3.26 11.31 6.71
N TRP A 34 2.72 10.17 6.27
CA TRP A 34 2.73 9.71 4.88
C TRP A 34 1.42 9.98 4.13
N VAL A 35 0.40 10.55 4.78
CA VAL A 35 -0.87 10.91 4.14
C VAL A 35 -0.64 12.01 3.10
N GLY A 36 -1.12 11.78 1.87
CA GLY A 36 -0.89 12.67 0.73
C GLY A 36 0.46 12.47 0.05
N TYR A 37 1.32 11.58 0.54
CA TYR A 37 2.56 11.24 -0.13
C TYR A 37 2.27 10.57 -1.49
N PRO A 38 2.91 10.98 -2.59
CA PRO A 38 2.59 10.43 -3.91
C PRO A 38 2.96 8.94 -4.00
N VAL A 39 1.96 8.07 -4.21
CA VAL A 39 2.19 6.61 -4.30
C VAL A 39 3.19 6.21 -5.39
N ARG A 40 3.29 7.01 -6.47
CA ARG A 40 4.30 6.81 -7.52
C ARG A 40 5.73 7.14 -7.08
N ALA A 41 5.91 8.08 -6.15
CA ALA A 41 7.21 8.36 -5.54
C ALA A 41 7.61 7.19 -4.64
N ALA A 42 6.71 6.80 -3.73
CA ALA A 42 6.89 5.63 -2.87
C ALA A 42 7.26 4.37 -3.66
N TRP A 43 6.61 4.10 -4.80
CA TRP A 43 6.96 2.97 -5.67
C TRP A 43 8.42 2.97 -6.15
N ARG A 44 8.97 4.16 -6.45
CA ARG A 44 10.35 4.31 -6.95
C ARG A 44 11.37 4.12 -5.84
N GLU A 45 11.03 4.55 -4.63
CA GLU A 45 11.86 4.42 -3.41
C GLU A 45 11.78 3.02 -2.81
N ALA A 46 10.67 2.29 -3.05
CA ALA A 46 10.43 0.98 -2.46
C ALA A 46 11.33 -0.14 -3.04
N HIS A 47 11.65 -1.09 -2.16
CA HIS A 47 12.45 -2.27 -2.48
C HIS A 47 11.59 -3.38 -3.10
N PRO A 48 12.02 -4.05 -4.17
CA PRO A 48 11.34 -5.23 -4.68
C PRO A 48 11.40 -6.36 -3.65
N VAL A 49 10.27 -7.02 -3.43
CA VAL A 49 10.16 -8.14 -2.49
C VAL A 49 9.30 -9.25 -3.08
N ASP A 50 9.70 -10.49 -2.84
CA ASP A 50 8.94 -11.68 -3.18
C ASP A 50 7.94 -11.99 -2.06
N THR A 51 6.68 -12.13 -2.45
CA THR A 51 5.56 -12.39 -1.55
C THR A 51 4.63 -13.45 -2.13
N SER A 52 3.77 -14.01 -1.29
CA SER A 52 2.67 -14.88 -1.71
C SER A 52 1.70 -14.20 -2.71
N TYR A 53 1.67 -12.87 -2.72
CA TYR A 53 0.89 -12.05 -3.65
C TYR A 53 1.55 -11.85 -5.01
N SER A 54 2.82 -12.25 -5.15
CA SER A 54 3.56 -12.13 -6.40
C SER A 54 3.09 -13.23 -7.37
N SER A 55 2.41 -12.81 -8.43
CA SER A 55 1.98 -13.65 -9.54
C SER A 55 2.64 -13.22 -10.86
N PRO A 56 2.72 -14.09 -11.89
CA PRO A 56 3.28 -13.71 -13.19
C PRO A 56 2.63 -12.43 -13.74
N GLY A 57 3.43 -11.40 -13.98
CA GLY A 57 2.96 -10.10 -14.47
C GLY A 57 2.57 -9.09 -13.38
N SER A 58 2.76 -9.45 -12.11
CA SER A 58 2.64 -8.53 -10.97
C SER A 58 3.98 -8.38 -10.25
N TYR A 59 4.17 -7.24 -9.61
CA TYR A 59 5.38 -6.87 -8.90
C TYR A 59 4.98 -6.27 -7.55
N VAL A 60 5.61 -6.75 -6.48
CA VAL A 60 5.39 -6.23 -5.14
C VAL A 60 6.65 -5.49 -4.68
N ARG A 61 6.44 -4.34 -4.06
CA ARG A 61 7.51 -3.54 -3.45
C ARG A 61 7.14 -3.11 -2.04
N TYR A 62 8.14 -3.06 -1.17
CA TYR A 62 8.04 -2.59 0.21
C TYR A 62 8.72 -1.22 0.36
N HIS A 63 7.96 -0.22 0.81
CA HIS A 63 8.46 1.11 1.14
C HIS A 63 8.78 1.15 2.64
N ALA A 64 10.06 1.02 2.98
CA ALA A 64 10.52 0.83 4.36
C ALA A 64 10.11 2.00 5.27
N GLU A 65 10.31 3.24 4.83
CA GLU A 65 10.06 4.42 5.66
C GLU A 65 8.60 4.58 6.10
N SER A 66 7.66 4.07 5.30
CA SER A 66 6.23 4.12 5.62
C SER A 66 5.63 2.78 6.08
N GLY A 67 6.40 1.69 6.04
CA GLY A 67 5.91 0.34 6.28
C GLY A 67 4.86 -0.15 5.27
N MET A 68 4.77 0.46 4.09
CA MET A 68 3.70 0.18 3.12
C MET A 68 4.17 -0.78 2.02
N MET A 69 3.28 -1.69 1.66
CA MET A 69 3.38 -2.59 0.52
C MET A 69 2.66 -2.00 -0.67
N LEU A 70 3.24 -2.13 -1.86
CA LEU A 70 2.68 -1.70 -3.12
C LEU A 70 2.67 -2.87 -4.10
N LEU A 71 1.52 -3.15 -4.71
CA LEU A 71 1.42 -4.13 -5.80
C LEU A 71 1.10 -3.41 -7.10
N ALA A 72 1.90 -3.69 -8.13
CA ALA A 72 1.68 -3.24 -9.48
C ALA A 72 1.46 -4.41 -10.43
N ALA A 73 0.59 -4.23 -11.41
CA ALA A 73 0.38 -5.15 -12.52
C ALA A 73 0.06 -4.35 -13.78
N TYR A 74 0.52 -4.84 -14.95
CA TYR A 74 0.30 -4.22 -16.25
C TYR A 74 0.74 -2.74 -16.34
N GLY A 75 1.77 -2.34 -15.59
CA GLY A 75 2.28 -0.97 -15.57
C GLY A 75 1.53 0.00 -14.65
N PHE A 76 0.54 -0.48 -13.89
CA PHE A 76 -0.23 0.34 -12.94
C PHE A 76 -0.14 -0.22 -11.52
N ILE A 77 -0.02 0.68 -10.54
CA ILE A 77 -0.16 0.33 -9.12
C ILE A 77 -1.64 0.03 -8.88
N GLN A 78 -1.94 -1.16 -8.40
CA GLN A 78 -3.31 -1.67 -8.24
C GLN A 78 -3.81 -1.47 -6.81
N THR A 79 -2.94 -1.69 -5.83
CA THR A 79 -3.32 -1.67 -4.41
C THR A 79 -2.10 -1.35 -3.55
N THR A 80 -2.37 -0.79 -2.36
CA THR A 80 -1.35 -0.47 -1.36
C THR A 80 -1.87 -0.84 0.03
N TRP A 81 -1.08 -1.51 0.85
CA TRP A 81 -1.51 -1.92 2.20
C TRP A 81 -0.35 -1.83 3.19
N SER A 82 -0.64 -1.82 4.49
CA SER A 82 0.41 -1.80 5.50
C SER A 82 0.96 -3.20 5.71
N LEU A 83 2.28 -3.35 5.79
CA LEU A 83 2.92 -4.62 6.16
C LEU A 83 2.51 -5.09 7.57
N SER A 84 2.09 -4.17 8.44
CA SER A 84 1.60 -4.51 9.78
C SER A 84 0.27 -5.29 9.77
N MET A 85 -0.45 -5.28 8.65
CA MET A 85 -1.69 -6.06 8.47
C MET A 85 -1.42 -7.51 8.05
N GLU A 86 -0.18 -7.84 7.66
CA GLU A 86 0.20 -9.16 7.19
C GLU A 86 0.41 -10.14 8.33
N ALA A 87 0.24 -11.43 8.02
CA ALA A 87 0.61 -12.49 8.94
C ALA A 87 2.10 -12.39 9.32
N GLY A 88 2.44 -12.76 10.56
CA GLY A 88 3.79 -12.60 11.09
C GLY A 88 4.88 -13.26 10.24
N GLU A 89 4.59 -14.40 9.61
CA GLU A 89 5.53 -15.07 8.70
C GLU A 89 5.82 -14.27 7.43
N GLU A 90 4.79 -13.70 6.79
CA GLU A 90 4.95 -12.90 5.58
C GLU A 90 5.65 -11.57 5.90
N ARG A 91 5.27 -10.94 7.03
CA ARG A 91 5.95 -9.75 7.54
C ARG A 91 7.43 -10.02 7.77
N ARG A 92 7.78 -11.10 8.46
CA ARG A 92 9.18 -11.48 8.72
C ARG A 92 9.94 -11.71 7.41
N ARG A 93 9.36 -12.46 6.47
CA ARG A 93 9.97 -12.72 5.15
C ARG A 93 10.27 -11.44 4.38
N VAL A 94 9.34 -10.48 4.38
CA VAL A 94 9.54 -9.19 3.70
C VAL A 94 10.68 -8.40 4.35
N LEU A 95 10.68 -8.32 5.68
CA LEU A 95 11.72 -7.58 6.43
C LEU A 95 13.11 -8.20 6.26
N GLU A 96 13.21 -9.54 6.28
CA GLU A 96 14.45 -10.27 5.99
C GLU A 96 15.02 -9.95 4.59
N GLN A 97 14.16 -9.83 3.57
CA GLN A 97 14.59 -9.51 2.20
C GLN A 97 15.16 -8.10 2.06
N VAL A 98 14.63 -7.13 2.80
CA VAL A 98 15.10 -5.74 2.75
C VAL A 98 16.26 -5.46 3.70
N GLY A 99 16.72 -6.47 4.43
CA GLY A 99 17.82 -6.35 5.39
C GLY A 99 17.43 -5.61 6.68
N GLU A 100 16.13 -5.42 6.93
CA GLU A 100 15.63 -4.92 8.20
C GLU A 100 15.43 -6.11 9.14
N VAL A 101 16.32 -6.22 10.13
CA VAL A 101 16.18 -7.23 11.18
C VAL A 101 14.99 -6.83 12.06
N VAL A 102 14.03 -7.74 12.22
CA VAL A 102 12.97 -7.60 13.23
C VAL A 102 13.64 -7.65 14.60
N SER A 103 13.96 -6.49 15.17
CA SER A 103 14.29 -6.41 16.58
C SER A 103 12.98 -6.52 17.36
N ASP A 104 12.69 -7.71 17.88
CA ASP A 104 11.70 -7.88 18.94
C ASP A 104 12.24 -7.20 20.21
N GLU A 105 11.74 -6.00 20.50
CA GLU A 105 11.78 -5.40 21.86
C GLU A 105 10.43 -5.62 22.56
#